data_AF-A0A6B3CVI8-F1
#
_entry.id   AF-A0A6B3CVI8-F1
#
_cell.length_a   1.000
_cell.length_b   1.000
_cell.length_c   1.000
_cell.angle_alpha   90.00
_cell.angle_beta   90.00
_cell.angle_gamma   90.00
#
_symmetry.space_group_name_H-M   'P 1'
#
loop_
_entity.id
_entity.type
_entity.pdbx_description
1 polymer ?
#
loop_
_entity_poly.entity_id
_entity_poly.type
_entity_poly.pdbx_seq_one_letter_code
_entity_poly.pdbx_strand_id
1 'polypeptide(L)' 'DAEQSNSSLIYGDEFILKLFRRIQPGVNPDLEVPDALARQGCGRVPAPVAWMRTTHPYGATLGVLQPFLHGASDGWT' A
#
# COMPACT_ATOMS: atom_id res chain seq x y z
N ASP A 1 4.73 -18.92 3.95
CA ASP A 1 3.49 -18.45 4.59
C ASP A 1 3.30 -16.97 4.34
N ALA A 2 2.27 -16.62 3.57
CA ALA A 2 1.98 -15.22 3.29
C ALA A 2 1.37 -14.58 4.55
N GLU A 3 2.20 -13.81 5.27
CA GLU A 3 1.78 -13.00 6.40
C GLU A 3 0.94 -11.81 5.88
N GLN A 4 -0.27 -12.07 5.38
CA GLN A 4 -1.18 -11.01 4.95
C GLN A 4 -2.07 -10.58 6.11
N SER A 5 -1.61 -9.53 6.82
CA SER A 5 -2.42 -8.75 7.75
C SER A 5 -3.50 -7.89 7.06
N ASN A 6 -3.62 -7.97 5.73
CA ASN A 6 -4.45 -7.10 4.88
C ASN A 6 -5.36 -7.91 3.96
N SER A 7 -6.41 -7.27 3.42
CA SER A 7 -7.20 -7.79 2.30
C SER A 7 -6.82 -7.01 1.04
N SER A 8 -6.55 -7.71 -0.05
CA SER A 8 -6.11 -7.08 -1.31
C SER A 8 -7.16 -7.24 -2.40
N LEU A 9 -7.43 -6.18 -3.15
CA LEU A 9 -8.30 -6.18 -4.32
C LEU A 9 -7.51 -5.69 -5.54
N ILE A 10 -7.53 -6.47 -6.62
CA ILE A 10 -6.87 -6.11 -7.87
C ILE A 10 -7.91 -5.50 -8.82
N TYR A 11 -7.61 -4.32 -9.35
CA TYR A 11 -8.41 -3.63 -10.36
C TYR A 11 -7.79 -3.90 -11.74
N GLY A 12 -8.33 -4.90 -12.43
CA GLY A 12 -7.84 -5.33 -13.74
C GLY A 12 -6.37 -5.71 -13.67
N ASP A 13 -5.56 -5.01 -14.46
CA ASP A 13 -4.12 -5.14 -14.52
C ASP A 13 -3.40 -3.80 -14.29
N GLU A 14 -3.97 -2.89 -13.50
CA GLU A 14 -3.32 -1.59 -13.29
C GLU A 14 -3.08 -1.27 -11.83
N PHE A 15 -4.01 -1.64 -10.95
CA PHE A 15 -3.94 -1.23 -9.54
C PHE A 15 -4.24 -2.36 -8.58
N ILE A 16 -3.66 -2.25 -7.39
CA ILE A 16 -3.96 -3.09 -6.24
C ILE A 16 -4.31 -2.19 -5.05
N LEU A 17 -5.48 -2.42 -4.48
CA LEU A 17 -5.92 -1.81 -3.24
C LEU A 17 -5.63 -2.76 -2.09
N LYS A 18 -4.85 -2.28 -1.12
CA LYS A 18 -4.63 -2.96 0.15
C LYS A 18 -5.53 -2.33 1.21
N LEU A 19 -6.43 -3.12 1.79
CA LEU A 19 -7.24 -2.76 2.95
C LEU A 19 -6.61 -3.34 4.21
N PHE A 20 -6.28 -2.48 5.16
CA PHE A 20 -5.65 -2.89 6.42
C PHE A 20 -6.72 -3.47 7.36
N ARG A 21 -6.56 -4.73 7.78
CA ARG A 21 -7.53 -5.37 8.71
C ARG A 21 -7.25 -5.02 10.16
N ARG A 22 -6.00 -4.68 10.48
CA ARG A 22 -5.58 -4.17 11.79
C ARG A 22 -5.11 -2.74 11.64
N ILE A 23 -5.87 -1.81 12.18
CA ILE A 23 -5.59 -0.38 12.10
C ILE A 23 -4.73 0.05 13.29
N GLN A 24 -3.68 0.82 13.02
CA GLN A 24 -2.86 1.48 14.03
C GLN A 24 -2.96 3.00 13.86
N PRO A 25 -2.87 3.79 14.94
CA PRO A 25 -2.78 5.25 14.83
C PRO A 25 -1.59 5.68 13.98
N GLY A 26 -1.78 6.70 13.15
CA GLY A 26 -0.76 7.31 12.31
C GLY A 26 -0.84 6.94 10.82
N VAL A 27 0.21 7.34 10.10
CA VAL A 27 0.39 6.96 8.69
C VAL A 27 0.93 5.53 8.65
N ASN A 28 0.33 4.67 7.84
CA ASN A 28 0.83 3.30 7.71
C ASN A 28 2.16 3.31 6.92
N PRO A 29 3.21 2.55 7.34
CA PRO A 29 4.47 2.45 6.60
C PRO A 29 4.32 2.01 5.14
N ASP A 30 3.32 1.18 4.81
CA ASP A 30 2.98 0.79 3.43
C ASP A 30 2.54 1.98 2.55
N LEU A 31 2.18 3.11 3.15
CA LEU A 31 1.92 4.37 2.48
C LEU A 31 3.12 5.32 2.60
N GLU A 32 3.64 5.53 3.81
CA GLU A 32 4.69 6.52 4.10
C GLU A 32 5.99 6.26 3.33
N VAL A 33 6.47 5.02 3.34
CA VAL A 33 7.77 4.68 2.77
C VAL A 33 7.76 4.76 1.23
N PRO A 34 6.79 4.15 0.51
CA PRO A 34 6.70 4.30 -0.94
C PRO A 34 6.50 5.74 -1.40
N ASP A 35 5.67 6.52 -0.70
CA ASP A 35 5.44 7.94 -1.01
C ASP A 35 6.72 8.77 -0.82
N ALA A 36 7.45 8.58 0.28
CA ALA A 36 8.71 9.26 0.53
C ALA A 36 9.77 8.92 -0.54
N LEU A 37 9.91 7.64 -0.90
CA LEU A 37 10.86 7.19 -1.92
C LEU A 37 10.52 7.74 -3.31
N ALA A 38 9.23 7.72 -3.68
CA ALA A 38 8.76 8.29 -4.95
C ALA A 38 9.08 9.78 -5.04
N ARG A 39 8.90 10.54 -3.94
CA ARG A 39 9.27 11.97 -3.88
C ARG A 39 10.77 12.23 -4.07
N GLN A 40 11.63 11.26 -3.76
CA GLN A 40 13.06 11.33 -4.03
C GLN A 40 13.43 10.83 -5.45
N GLY A 41 12.45 10.54 -6.30
CA GLY A 41 12.69 10.07 -7.67
C GLY A 41 13.07 8.59 -7.76
N CYS A 42 12.83 7.80 -6.71
CA CYS A 42 13.09 6.36 -6.74
C CYS A 42 12.06 5.63 -7.61
N GLY A 43 12.44 5.27 -8.84
CA GLY A 43 11.57 4.51 -9.76
C GLY A 43 11.43 3.01 -9.45
N ARG A 44 12.09 2.50 -8.40
CA ARG A 44 12.04 1.07 -8.03
C ARG A 44 10.84 0.71 -7.16
N VAL A 45 10.20 1.71 -6.57
CA VAL A 45 9.01 1.51 -5.73
C VAL A 45 7.87 2.28 -6.36
N PRO A 46 6.76 1.60 -6.74
CA PRO A 46 5.63 2.29 -7.34
C PRO A 46 5.00 3.25 -6.32
N ALA A 47 4.80 4.49 -6.75
CA ALA A 47 4.18 5.52 -5.92
C ALA A 47 2.71 5.17 -5.64
N PRO A 48 2.22 5.27 -4.39
CA PRO A 48 0.80 5.19 -4.11
C PRO A 48 0.02 6.25 -4.89
N VAL A 49 -1.11 5.86 -5.47
CA VAL A 49 -1.95 6.78 -6.27
C VAL A 49 -3.13 7.35 -5.48
N ALA A 50 -3.57 6.65 -4.43
CA ALA A 50 -4.61 7.11 -3.52
C ALA A 50 -4.52 6.37 -2.18
N TRP A 51 -5.14 6.93 -1.13
CA TRP A 51 -5.28 6.27 0.17
C TRP A 51 -6.51 6.77 0.91
N MET A 52 -6.99 5.94 1.84
CA MET A 52 -8.09 6.27 2.74
C MET A 52 -7.55 6.48 4.15
N ARG A 53 -8.07 7.48 4.85
CA ARG A 53 -7.71 7.80 6.23
C ARG A 53 -8.94 8.13 7.04
N THR A 54 -8.95 7.74 8.31
CA THR A 54 -9.89 8.25 9.32
C THR A 54 -9.21 9.29 10.21
N THR A 55 -9.99 10.20 10.79
CA THR A 55 -9.56 11.12 11.84
C THR A 55 -10.16 10.79 13.21
N HIS A 56 -11.13 9.87 13.26
CA HIS A 56 -11.80 9.44 14.48
C HIS A 56 -11.75 7.91 14.61
N PRO A 57 -11.49 7.35 15.80
CA PRO A 57 -11.15 8.04 17.06
C PRO A 57 -9.77 8.70 17.09
N TYR A 58 -8.91 8.39 16.12
CA TYR A 58 -7.61 9.02 15.90
C TYR A 58 -7.28 9.01 14.40
N GLY A 59 -6.27 9.78 14.00
CA GLY A 59 -5.72 9.73 12.65
C GLY A 59 -5.17 8.35 12.33
N ALA A 60 -5.67 7.66 11.30
CA ALA A 60 -5.14 6.36 10.89
C ALA A 60 -5.37 6.06 9.41
N THR A 61 -4.40 5.43 8.77
CA THR A 61 -4.53 4.97 7.36
C THR A 61 -5.35 3.67 7.33
N LEU A 62 -6.36 3.61 6.47
CA LEU A 62 -7.29 2.48 6.35
C LEU A 62 -6.99 1.59 5.13
N GLY A 63 -6.41 2.17 4.09
CA GLY A 63 -6.00 1.44 2.91
C GLY A 63 -5.22 2.31 1.94
N VAL A 64 -4.50 1.66 1.05
CA VAL A 64 -3.64 2.29 0.04
C VAL A 64 -3.88 1.64 -1.32
N LEU A 65 -4.05 2.48 -2.35
CA LEU A 65 -4.12 2.09 -3.74
C LEU A 65 -2.75 2.37 -4.38
N GLN A 66 -2.17 1.36 -5.01
CA GLN A 66 -0.87 1.46 -5.67
C GLN A 66 -0.91 0.76 -7.03
N PRO A 67 -0.01 1.13 -7.96
CA PRO A 67 0.19 0.40 -9.20
C PRO A 67 0.44 -1.09 -8.93
N PHE A 68 -0.23 -1.95 -9.68
CA PHE A 68 -0.01 -3.39 -9.62
C PHE A 68 1.11 -3.78 -10.60
N LEU A 69 2.15 -4.45 -10.08
CA LEU A 69 3.29 -4.86 -10.89
C LEU A 69 3.02 -6.21 -11.55
N HIS A 70 2.62 -6.17 -12.82
CA HIS A 70 2.38 -7.37 -13.62
C HIS A 70 3.65 -8.15 -13.88
N GLY A 71 3.54 -9.48 -13.74
CA GLY A 71 4.66 -10.38 -14.00
C GLY A 71 5.80 -10.27 -12.97
N ALA A 72 5.58 -9.60 -11.84
CA ALA A 72 6.53 -9.62 -10.74
C ALA A 72 6.65 -11.04 -10.17
N SER A 73 7.87 -11.56 -10.09
CA SER A 73 8.19 -12.80 -9.40
C SER A 73 8.55 -12.52 -7.95
N ASP A 74 8.16 -13.42 -7.05
CA ASP A 74 8.71 -13.40 -5.70
C ASP A 74 10.22 -13.72 -5.75
N GLY A 75 11.01 -13.05 -4.91
CA GLY A 75 12.46 -13.23 -4.85
C GLY A 75 12.90 -14.49 -4.09
N TRP A 76 11.95 -15.17 -3.45
CA TRP A 76 12.17 -16.38 -2.65
C TRP A 76 11.74 -17.68 -3.32
N THR A 77 11.19 -17.61 -4.54
CA THR A 77 10.89 -18.79 -5.37
C THR A 77 12.10 -19.33 -6.12
#